data_AF-A0A644ZQU1-F1
#
_entry.id   AF-A0A644ZQU1-F1
#
_cell.length_a   1.000
_cell.length_b   1.000
_cell.length_c   1.000
_cell.angle_alpha   90.00
_cell.angle_beta   90.00
_cell.angle_gamma   90.00
#
_symmetry.space_group_name_H-M   'P 1'
#
loop_
_entity.id
_entity.type
_entity.pdbx_description
1 polymer ?
#
loop_
_entity_poly.entity_id
_entity_poly.type
_entity_poly.pdbx_seq_one_letter_code
_entity_poly.pdbx_strand_id
1 'polypeptide(L)' 'MDVLKKSRKRVSDYCRELHLIENRADDVYEHFLIDLFENQKESIELIKKKEIMFELEKATDAAEGVGKIIKTIIVKYA' A
#
# COMPACT_ATOMS: atom_id res chain seq x y z
N MET A 1 -21.88 -7.65 12.58
CA MET A 1 -20.95 -8.69 13.08
C MET A 1 -21.13 -10.03 12.36
N ASP A 2 -22.35 -10.56 12.21
CA ASP A 2 -22.58 -11.87 11.57
C ASP A 2 -22.10 -11.99 10.12
N VAL A 3 -22.18 -10.91 9.34
CA VAL A 3 -21.72 -10.89 7.94
C VAL A 3 -20.20 -11.11 7.84
N LEU A 4 -19.42 -10.50 8.75
CA LEU A 4 -17.96 -10.66 8.81
C LEU A 4 -17.58 -12.06 9.29
N LYS A 5 -18.33 -12.65 10.24
CA LYS A 5 -18.12 -14.05 10.65
C LYS A 5 -18.40 -15.03 9.51
N LYS A 6 -19.52 -14.87 8.80
CA LYS A 6 -19.88 -15.73 7.64
C LYS A 6 -18.92 -15.57 6.45
N SER A 7 -18.26 -14.42 6.33
CA SER A 7 -17.37 -14.09 5.20
C SER A 7 -15.89 -14.05 5.57
N ARG A 8 -15.51 -14.55 6.76
CA ARG A 8 -14.17 -14.38 7.35
C ARG A 8 -13.05 -14.76 6.38
N LYS A 9 -13.18 -15.90 5.69
CA LYS A 9 -12.17 -16.38 4.74
C LYS A 9 -11.96 -15.39 3.60
N ARG A 10 -13.04 -14.99 2.92
CA ARG A 10 -12.98 -14.01 1.82
C ARG A 10 -12.39 -12.67 2.25
N VAL A 11 -12.77 -12.17 3.43
CA VAL A 11 -12.22 -10.91 3.93
C VAL A 11 -10.73 -11.04 4.24
N SER A 12 -10.30 -12.18 4.80
CA SER A 12 -8.87 -12.46 5.01
C SER A 12 -8.09 -12.55 3.70
N ASP A 13 -8.70 -13.11 2.64
CA ASP A 13 -8.08 -13.20 1.32
C ASP A 13 -7.90 -11.79 0.73
N TYR A 14 -8.91 -10.90 0.81
CA TYR A 14 -8.76 -9.50 0.40
C TYR A 14 -7.72 -8.73 1.21
N CYS A 15 -7.65 -8.91 2.53
CA CYS A 15 -6.61 -8.29 3.34
C CYS A 15 -5.21 -8.76 2.92
N ARG A 16 -5.06 -10.02 2.49
CA ARG A 16 -3.80 -10.54 1.95
C ARG A 16 -3.48 -9.94 0.58
N GLU A 17 -4.47 -9.82 -0.30
CA GLU A 17 -4.29 -9.18 -1.60
C GLU A 17 -3.87 -7.71 -1.47
N LEU A 18 -4.46 -6.96 -0.56
CA LEU A 18 -4.04 -5.58 -0.24
C LEU A 18 -2.56 -5.52 0.16
N HIS A 19 -2.14 -6.38 1.08
CA HIS A 19 -0.73 -6.48 1.50
C HIS A 19 0.21 -6.83 0.34
N LEU A 20 -0.19 -7.72 -0.56
CA LEU A 20 0.63 -8.06 -1.72
C LEU A 20 0.73 -6.93 -2.74
N ILE A 21 -0.32 -6.10 -2.87
CA ILE A 21 -0.32 -4.95 -3.76
C ILE A 21 0.54 -3.82 -3.18
N GLU A 22 0.44 -3.56 -1.89
CA GLU A 22 1.24 -2.53 -1.20
C GLU A 22 2.74 -2.87 -1.26
N ASN A 23 3.18 -4.08 -0.89
CA ASN A 23 4.59 -4.47 -1.04
C ASN A 23 5.12 -4.27 -2.47
N ARG A 24 4.30 -4.55 -3.48
CA ARG A 24 4.69 -4.32 -4.89
C ARG A 24 4.76 -2.83 -5.24
N ALA A 25 3.91 -2.01 -4.63
CA ALA A 25 3.95 -0.56 -4.80
C ALA A 25 5.19 0.04 -4.14
N ASP A 26 5.55 -0.44 -2.95
CA ASP A 26 6.79 -0.08 -2.24
C ASP A 26 8.01 -0.44 -3.08
N ASP A 27 8.08 -1.67 -3.61
CA ASP A 27 9.16 -2.08 -4.52
C ASP A 27 9.28 -1.11 -5.70
N VAL A 28 8.16 -0.77 -6.35
CA VAL A 28 8.14 0.16 -7.49
C VAL A 28 8.60 1.56 -7.08
N TYR A 29 8.18 2.04 -5.91
CA TYR A 29 8.57 3.34 -5.39
C TYR A 29 10.07 3.40 -5.07
N GLU A 30 10.63 2.38 -4.42
CA GLU A 30 12.05 2.30 -4.10
C GLU A 30 12.92 2.27 -5.36
N HIS A 31 12.59 1.41 -6.33
CA HIS A 31 13.32 1.34 -7.60
C HIS A 31 13.22 2.66 -8.37
N PHE A 32 12.04 3.29 -8.36
CA PHE A 32 11.85 4.60 -8.98
C PHE A 32 12.72 5.67 -8.33
N LEU A 33 12.81 5.70 -6.99
CA LEU A 33 13.65 6.66 -6.29
C LEU A 33 15.13 6.47 -6.65
N ILE A 34 15.62 5.24 -6.68
CA ILE A 34 17.00 4.94 -7.07
C ILE A 34 17.28 5.51 -8.47
N ASP A 35 16.45 5.15 -9.46
CA ASP A 35 16.59 5.63 -10.83
C ASP A 35 16.49 7.16 -10.94
N LEU A 36 15.53 7.76 -10.23
CA LEU A 36 15.30 9.20 -10.25
C LEU A 36 16.55 9.96 -9.76
N PHE A 37 17.14 9.54 -8.65
CA PHE A 37 18.31 10.23 -8.08
C PHE A 37 19.60 9.97 -8.87
N GLU A 38 19.72 8.81 -9.52
CA GLU A 38 20.86 8.52 -10.40
C GLU A 38 20.80 9.33 -11.70
N ASN A 39 19.62 9.47 -12.30
CA ASN A 39 19.48 9.93 -13.69
C ASN A 39 18.92 11.35 -13.85
N GLN A 40 18.07 11.85 -12.95
CA GLN A 40 17.47 13.18 -13.07
C GLN A 40 18.44 14.29 -12.63
N LYS A 41 18.80 15.19 -13.53
CA LYS A 41 19.75 16.30 -13.25
C LYS A 41 19.09 17.66 -13.05
N GLU A 42 17.84 17.80 -13.48
CA GLU A 42 17.07 19.04 -13.29
C GLU A 42 16.27 18.94 -11.98
N SER A 43 16.58 19.81 -11.02
CA SER A 43 16.11 19.72 -9.64
C SER A 43 14.62 19.99 -9.47
N ILE A 44 14.03 20.88 -10.28
CA ILE A 44 12.58 21.16 -10.21
C ILE A 44 11.82 19.90 -10.63
N GLU A 45 12.27 19.25 -11.70
CA GLU A 45 11.64 18.03 -12.18
C GLU A 45 11.89 16.83 -11.24
N LEU A 46 13.05 16.75 -10.58
CA LEU A 46 13.30 15.76 -9.54
C LEU A 46 12.27 15.87 -8.41
N ILE A 47 12.06 17.08 -7.88
CA ILE A 47 11.10 17.30 -6.78
C ILE A 47 9.69 16.91 -7.21
N LYS A 48 9.23 17.35 -8.39
CA LYS A 48 7.89 17.02 -8.90
C LYS A 48 7.67 15.51 -8.99
N LYS A 49 8.60 14.80 -9.63
CA LYS A 49 8.54 13.36 -9.84
C LYS A 49 8.54 12.59 -8.52
N LYS A 50 9.42 12.98 -7.59
CA LYS A 50 9.50 12.39 -6.25
C LYS A 50 8.18 12.57 -5.49
N GLU A 51 7.63 13.77 -5.43
CA GLU A 51 6.40 14.04 -4.67
C GLU A 51 5.18 13.32 -5.27
N ILE A 52 5.07 13.23 -6.59
CA ILE A 52 3.98 12.46 -7.23
C ILE A 52 4.07 10.99 -6.85
N MET A 53 5.25 10.37 -6.96
CA MET A 53 5.42 8.96 -6.65
C MET A 53 5.23 8.66 -5.17
N PHE A 54 5.64 9.58 -4.29
CA PHE A 54 5.40 9.48 -2.86
C PHE A 54 3.91 9.50 -2.51
N GLU A 55 3.10 10.37 -3.13
CA GLU A 55 1.66 10.38 -2.88
C GLU A 55 0.96 9.12 -3.42
N LEU A 56 1.49 8.49 -4.48
CA LEU A 56 0.98 7.21 -4.97
C LEU A 56 1.27 6.05 -4.00
N GLU A 57 2.48 5.97 -3.44
CA GLU A 57 2.86 4.97 -2.44
C GLU A 57 2.04 5.14 -1.15
N LYS A 58 1.86 6.37 -0.66
CA LYS A 58 0.98 6.66 0.48
C LYS A 58 -0.47 6.23 0.26
N ALA A 59 -0.97 6.31 -0.97
CA ALA A 59 -2.32 5.86 -1.27
C ALA A 59 -2.44 4.33 -1.17
N THR A 60 -1.41 3.58 -1.56
CA THR A 60 -1.36 2.12 -1.40
C THR A 60 -1.19 1.70 0.04
N ASP A 61 -0.34 2.35 0.83
CA ASP A 61 -0.20 2.12 2.28
C ASP A 61 -1.52 2.40 3.02
N ALA A 62 -2.20 3.50 2.70
CA ALA A 62 -3.49 3.81 3.31
C ALA A 62 -4.55 2.71 3.05
N ALA A 63 -4.58 2.16 1.84
CA ALA A 63 -5.49 1.05 1.50
C ALA A 63 -5.14 -0.22 2.28
N GLU A 64 -3.85 -0.53 2.43
CA GLU A 64 -3.37 -1.66 3.22
C GLU A 64 -3.66 -1.48 4.72
N GLY A 65 -3.54 -0.26 5.23
CA GLY A 65 -3.92 0.14 6.58
C GLY A 65 -5.37 -0.19 6.93
N VAL A 66 -6.31 0.04 6.00
CA VAL A 66 -7.71 -0.39 6.15
C VAL A 66 -7.80 -1.92 6.30
N GLY A 67 -7.05 -2.65 5.48
CA GLY A 67 -6.93 -4.12 5.57
C GLY A 67 -6.43 -4.60 6.94
N LYS A 68 -5.37 -3.96 7.45
CA LYS A 68 -4.79 -4.23 8.80
C LYS A 68 -5.83 -3.99 9.91
N ILE A 69 -6.61 -2.92 9.84
CA ILE A 69 -7.69 -2.62 10.81
C ILE A 69 -8.78 -3.70 10.76
N ILE A 70 -9.25 -4.06 9.57
CA ILE A 70 -10.29 -5.09 9.40
C ILE A 70 -9.81 -6.44 9.95
N LYS A 71 -8.56 -6.83 9.66
CA LYS A 71 -7.95 -8.04 10.20
C LYS A 71 -7.92 -8.03 11.73
N THR A 72 -7.56 -6.89 12.33
CA THR A 72 -7.56 -6.71 13.79
C THR A 72 -8.96 -6.89 14.39
N ILE A 73 -10.00 -6.35 13.76
CA ILE A 73 -11.39 -6.54 14.20
C ILE A 73 -11.77 -8.02 14.12
N ILE A 74 -11.45 -8.70 13.03
CA ILE A 74 -11.76 -10.14 12.87
C ILE A 74 -11.11 -10.98 13.98
N VAL A 75 -9.85 -10.71 14.32
CA VAL A 75 -9.12 -11.42 15.38
C VAL A 75 -9.72 -11.13 16.76
N LYS A 76 -10.05 -9.87 17.06
CA LYS A 76 -10.61 -9.48 18.38
C LYS A 76 -11.98 -10.08 18.66
N TYR A 77 -12.81 -10.23 17.63
CA TYR A 77 -14.18 -10.74 17.75
C TYR A 77 -14.32 -12.16 17.18
N ALA A 78 -13.19 -12.90 17.16
CA ALA A 78 -13.08 -14.23 16.60
C ALA A 78 -13.92 -15.27 17.36
#